data_AF-A0AAX1XD43-F1
#
_entry.id   AF-A0AAX1XD43-F1
#
_cell.length_a   1.000
_cell.length_b   1.000
_cell.length_c   1.000
_cell.angle_alpha   90.00
_cell.angle_beta   90.00
_cell.angle_gamma   90.00
#
_symmetry.space_group_name_H-M   'P 1'
#
loop_
_entity.id
_entity.type
_entity.pdbx_description
1 polymer ?
#
loop_
_entity_poly.entity_id
_entity_poly.type
_entity_poly.pdbx_seq_one_letter_code
_entity_poly.pdbx_strand_id
1 'polypeptide(L)'
;MAGIGIGAAVPPALAQSSVALYGIVDSGITCSRNQKGRSAWPATSGNERARVWGLLGREDLGGGTSALFSLRTGGAGRFNHFEGSVRTA
;
A
#
# COMPACT_ATOMS: atom_id res chain seq x y z
N MET A 1 -57.38 -17.23 -2.63
CA MET A 1 -55.97 -17.22 -3.04
C MET A 1 -55.24 -16.18 -2.21
N ALA A 2 -54.49 -16.60 -1.19
CA ALA A 2 -53.66 -15.70 -0.39
C ALA A 2 -52.27 -15.67 -1.04
N GLY A 3 -51.86 -14.51 -1.55
CA GLY A 3 -50.56 -14.33 -2.20
C GLY A 3 -49.44 -14.31 -1.15
N ILE A 4 -48.51 -15.26 -1.25
CA ILE A 4 -47.26 -15.23 -0.49
C ILE A 4 -46.30 -14.33 -1.26
N GLY A 5 -46.08 -13.12 -0.74
CA GLY A 5 -45.03 -12.23 -1.23
C GLY A 5 -43.67 -12.72 -0.75
N ILE A 6 -42.83 -13.20 -1.67
CA ILE A 6 -41.43 -13.52 -1.38
C ILE A 6 -40.64 -12.22 -1.43
N GLY A 7 -40.36 -11.63 -0.27
CA GLY A 7 -39.39 -10.54 -0.15
C GLY A 7 -37.98 -11.11 -0.26
N ALA A 8 -37.25 -10.77 -1.33
CA ALA A 8 -35.84 -11.10 -1.46
C ALA A 8 -35.03 -10.28 -0.44
N ALA A 9 -34.70 -10.89 0.70
CA ALA A 9 -33.73 -10.34 1.63
C ALA A 9 -32.32 -10.56 1.04
N VAL A 10 -31.73 -9.52 0.47
CA VAL A 10 -30.31 -9.53 0.09
C VAL A 10 -29.47 -9.47 1.37
N PRO A 11 -28.67 -10.48 1.71
CA PRO A 11 -27.76 -10.38 2.84
C PRO A 11 -26.75 -9.26 2.57
N PRO A 12 -26.38 -8.46 3.59
CA PRO A 12 -25.27 -7.52 3.45
C PRO A 12 -24.01 -8.31 3.11
N ALA A 13 -23.35 -7.96 2.00
CA ALA A 13 -22.06 -8.53 1.65
C ALA A 13 -21.04 -8.08 2.71
N LEU A 14 -20.65 -8.99 3.60
CA LEU A 14 -19.53 -8.78 4.52
C LEU A 14 -18.23 -8.95 3.70
N ALA A 15 -17.85 -7.88 3.02
CA ALA A 15 -16.62 -7.73 2.27
C ALA A 15 -15.39 -8.02 3.15
N GLN A 16 -14.65 -9.09 2.89
CA GLN A 16 -13.36 -9.28 3.55
C GLN A 16 -12.30 -8.40 2.88
N SER A 17 -12.09 -7.21 3.45
CA SER A 17 -11.02 -6.31 3.02
C SER A 17 -9.69 -6.73 3.62
N SER A 18 -8.62 -6.68 2.82
CA SER A 18 -7.24 -6.89 3.29
C SER A 18 -6.34 -5.78 2.77
N VAL A 19 -5.38 -5.38 3.62
CA VAL A 19 -4.37 -4.39 3.28
C VAL A 19 -3.01 -4.93 3.72
N ALA A 20 -2.05 -4.93 2.79
CA ALA A 20 -0.66 -5.28 3.04
C ALA A 20 0.22 -4.04 2.93
N LEU A 21 1.03 -3.80 3.96
CA LEU A 21 2.14 -2.85 3.92
C LEU A 21 3.36 -3.53 3.32
N TYR A 22 4.00 -2.89 2.34
CA TYR A 22 5.23 -3.38 1.72
C TYR A 22 6.24 -2.23 1.55
N GLY A 23 7.52 -2.55 1.44
CA GLY A 23 8.54 -1.52 1.23
C GLY A 23 9.98 -2.01 1.40
N ILE A 24 10.90 -1.07 1.23
CA ILE A 24 12.34 -1.21 1.42
C ILE A 24 12.79 -0.16 2.42
N VAL A 25 13.53 -0.62 3.43
CA VAL A 25 14.21 0.24 4.41
C VAL A 25 15.71 0.10 4.18
N ASP A 26 16.39 1.24 4.03
CA ASP A 26 17.84 1.35 3.86
C ASP A 26 18.35 2.38 4.86
N SER A 27 19.26 1.95 5.73
CA SER A 27 19.92 2.77 6.75
C SER A 27 21.36 2.32 6.92
N GLY A 28 22.27 3.24 7.17
CA GLY A 28 23.68 2.93 7.40
C GLY A 28 24.48 4.11 7.92
N ILE A 29 25.74 3.86 8.29
CA ILE A 29 26.69 4.91 8.66
C ILE A 29 27.65 5.13 7.49
N THR A 30 27.80 6.37 7.04
CA THR A 30 28.74 6.71 5.98
C THR A 30 30.02 7.28 6.59
N CYS A 31 31.19 6.76 6.19
CA CYS A 31 32.47 7.39 6.49
C CYS A 31 32.76 8.46 5.44
N SER A 32 32.84 9.73 5.85
CA SER A 32 33.18 10.83 4.94
C SER A 32 34.43 11.54 5.44
N ARG A 33 35.51 11.45 4.66
CA ARG A 33 36.76 12.17 4.95
C ARG A 33 36.73 13.54 4.29
N ASN A 34 37.38 14.50 4.95
CA ASN A 34 37.52 15.87 4.47
C ASN A 34 36.20 16.66 4.32
N GLN A 35 35.18 16.33 5.11
CA GLN A 35 34.03 17.23 5.29
C GLN A 35 34.50 18.47 6.06
N LYS A 36 34.65 19.59 5.35
CA LYS A 36 35.17 20.86 5.92
C LYS A 36 36.52 20.67 6.64
N GLY A 37 37.42 19.85 6.07
CA GLY A 37 38.73 19.58 6.67
C GLY A 37 38.76 18.52 7.77
N ARG A 38 37.64 17.83 8.08
CA ARG A 38 37.56 16.82 9.14
C ARG A 38 36.94 15.52 8.65
N SER A 39 37.11 14.44 9.42
CA SER A 39 36.39 13.18 9.21
C SER A 39 35.02 13.24 9.87
N ALA A 40 34.00 12.68 9.23
CA ALA A 40 32.63 12.62 9.71
C ALA A 40 32.04 11.21 9.50
N TRP A 41 31.13 10.84 10.40
CA TRP A 41 30.45 9.54 10.39
C TRP A 41 28.93 9.72 10.49
N PRO A 42 28.28 10.41 9.53
CA PRO A 42 26.84 10.61 9.58
C PRO A 42 26.06 9.30 9.48
N ALA A 43 24.94 9.26 10.21
CA ALA A 43 23.86 8.34 9.88
C ALA A 43 23.23 8.78 8.55
N THR A 44 23.10 7.84 7.64
CA THR A 44 22.66 8.02 6.26
C THR A 44 21.65 6.95 5.92
N SER A 45 20.86 7.19 4.89
CA SER A 45 19.83 6.25 4.44
C SER A 45 19.53 6.49 2.97
N GLY A 46 19.13 5.43 2.30
CA GLY A 46 18.87 5.46 0.86
C GLY A 46 20.15 5.49 0.02
N ASN A 47 21.23 4.92 0.55
CA ASN A 47 22.54 4.94 -0.09
C ASN A 47 22.66 3.84 -1.16
N GLU A 48 22.06 2.67 -0.91
CA GLU A 48 22.10 1.52 -1.83
C GLU A 48 20.79 1.40 -2.60
N ARG A 49 19.65 1.66 -1.96
CA ARG A 49 18.33 1.59 -2.57
C ARG A 49 17.46 2.76 -2.16
N ALA A 50 16.61 3.21 -3.08
CA ALA A 50 15.58 4.17 -2.75
C ALA A 50 14.63 3.58 -1.68
N ARG A 51 14.50 4.29 -0.57
CA ARG A 51 13.49 4.02 0.45
C ARG A 51 12.10 4.26 -0.13
N VAL A 52 11.32 3.20 -0.22
CA VAL A 52 9.95 3.21 -0.74
C VAL A 52 9.09 2.36 0.16
N TRP A 53 7.86 2.75 0.38
CA TRP A 53 6.85 1.92 1.01
C TRP A 53 5.51 2.13 0.34
N GLY A 54 4.57 1.24 0.58
CA GLY A 54 3.27 1.29 -0.05
C GLY A 54 2.24 0.39 0.61
N LEU A 55 0.99 0.58 0.22
CA LEU A 55 -0.15 -0.21 0.66
C LEU A 55 -0.73 -0.91 -0.56
N LEU A 56 -0.91 -2.22 -0.46
CA LEU A 56 -1.66 -3.03 -1.44
C LEU A 56 -2.95 -3.45 -0.76
N GLY A 57 -4.09 -3.17 -1.39
CA GLY A 57 -5.39 -3.52 -0.85
C GLY A 57 -6.26 -4.29 -1.82
N ARG A 58 -7.10 -5.16 -1.26
CA ARG A 58 -8.18 -5.85 -1.95
C ARG A 58 -9.43 -5.79 -1.08
N GLU A 59 -10.54 -5.42 -1.70
CA GLU A 59 -11.86 -5.35 -1.08
C GLU A 59 -12.84 -6.15 -1.95
N ASP A 60 -13.51 -7.14 -1.35
CA ASP A 60 -14.58 -7.88 -2.03
C ASP A 60 -15.85 -7.02 -2.03
N LEU A 61 -16.38 -6.67 -3.21
CA LEU A 61 -17.60 -5.87 -3.32
C LEU A 61 -18.87 -6.74 -3.35
N GLY A 62 -18.71 -8.07 -3.26
CA GLY A 62 -19.77 -9.04 -3.44
C GLY A 62 -20.03 -9.39 -4.91
N GLY A 63 -20.80 -10.45 -5.13
CA GLY A 63 -21.19 -10.88 -6.48
C GLY A 63 -20.00 -11.26 -7.38
N GLY A 64 -18.89 -11.72 -6.80
CA GLY A 64 -17.67 -12.06 -7.53
C GLY A 64 -16.84 -10.85 -7.98
N THR A 65 -17.17 -9.63 -7.53
CA THR A 65 -16.44 -8.41 -7.88
C THR A 65 -15.50 -8.00 -6.75
N SER A 66 -14.34 -7.45 -7.07
CA SER A 66 -13.42 -6.90 -6.08
C SER A 66 -12.77 -5.61 -6.55
N ALA A 67 -12.57 -4.67 -5.63
CA ALA A 67 -11.71 -3.50 -5.82
C ALA A 67 -10.28 -3.84 -5.39
N LEU A 68 -9.30 -3.37 -6.17
CA LEU A 68 -7.88 -3.47 -5.87
C LEU A 68 -7.27 -2.07 -5.89
N PHE A 69 -6.38 -1.80 -4.95
CA PHE A 69 -5.61 -0.57 -4.94
C PHE A 69 -4.14 -0.79 -4.60
N SER A 70 -3.27 0.04 -5.17
CA SER A 70 -1.86 0.16 -4.81
C SER A 70 -1.53 1.62 -4.58
N LEU A 71 -1.08 1.95 -3.37
CA LEU A 71 -0.47 3.24 -3.06
C LEU A 71 1.02 3.03 -2.85
N ARG A 72 1.86 3.87 -3.43
CA ARG A 72 3.32 3.82 -3.26
C ARG A 72 3.90 5.20 -3.02
N THR A 73 4.91 5.26 -2.16
CA THR A 73 5.73 6.45 -1.94
C THR A 73 6.92 6.53 -2.88
N GLY A 74 7.35 7.76 -3.16
CA GLY A 74 8.62 8.05 -3.82
C GLY A 74 9.75 8.09 -2.80
N GLY A 75 10.97 8.36 -3.26
CA GLY A 75 12.17 8.39 -2.40
C GLY A 75 12.14 9.42 -1.25
N ALA A 76 11.20 10.37 -1.28
CA ALA A 76 10.97 11.35 -0.22
C ALA A 76 9.91 10.90 0.82
N GLY A 77 9.44 9.66 0.78
CA GLY A 77 8.50 9.10 1.76
C GLY A 77 7.05 9.60 1.65
N ARG A 78 6.74 10.41 0.63
CA ARG A 78 5.38 10.85 0.30
C ARG A 78 4.77 9.95 -0.76
N PHE A 79 3.48 9.66 -0.62
CA PHE A 79 2.71 9.03 -1.70
C PHE A 79 2.70 9.94 -2.93
N ASN A 80 3.09 9.39 -4.06
CA ASN A 80 3.12 10.07 -5.35
C ASN A 80 2.64 9.17 -6.49
N HIS A 81 2.23 7.93 -6.18
CA HIS A 81 1.72 6.98 -7.13
C HIS A 81 0.52 6.24 -6.53
N PHE A 82 -0.57 6.20 -7.29
CA PHE A 82 -1.79 5.48 -6.99
C PHE A 82 -2.24 4.74 -8.24
N GLU A 83 -2.57 3.47 -8.08
CA GLU A 83 -3.24 2.65 -9.09
C GLU A 83 -4.46 1.99 -8.45
N GLY A 84 -5.61 2.05 -9.12
CA GLY A 84 -6.86 1.47 -8.65
C GLY A 84 -7.60 0.79 -9.78
N SER A 85 -8.21 -0.36 -9.50
CA SER A 85 -8.97 -1.13 -10.50
C SER A 85 -10.07 -1.93 -9.83
N VAL A 86 -11.22 -2.04 -10.47
CA VAL A 86 -12.29 -2.98 -10.10
C VAL A 86 -12.23 -4.15 -11.07
N ARG A 87 -12.28 -5.38 -10.54
CA ARG A 87 -12.22 -6.61 -11.31
C ARG A 87 -13.33 -7.56 -10.90
N THR A 88 -13.99 -8.17 -11.87
CA THR A 88 -14.86 -9.34 -11.70
C THR A 88 -14.04 -10.61 -11.85
N ALA A 89 -14.37 -11.63 -11.06
CA ALA A 89 -13.86 -13.00 -11.22
C ALA A 89 -14.30 -13.62 -12.55
#